data_AF-A0A069DIR3-F1
#
_entry.id   AF-A0A069DIR3-F1
#
_cell.length_a   1.000
_cell.length_b   1.000
_cell.length_c   1.000
_cell.angle_alpha   90.00
_cell.angle_beta   90.00
_cell.angle_gamma   90.00
#
_symmetry.space_group_name_H-M   'P 1'
#
loop_
_entity.id
_entity.type
_entity.pdbx_description
1 polymer ?
#
loop_
_entity_poly.entity_id
_entity_poly.type
_entity_poly.pdbx_seq_one_letter_code
_entity_poly.pdbx_strand_id
1 'polypeptide(L)'
;MKYVKGLDEKYYGEMIVEIDQKFQALHAKLNLYCPGLHLMPTPVTVEGVQYPYPLAAQIREIYLYMIGQREMPQDIVSMLESICSLIWENNFLNETFFTIDWLKWEKTLIGRFVRCTYIRITLDAGEPITAKQLALMTGLTPAGIVKAINTKRLHGRKIKSEWSIPAEDATTFIWKHVNTSR
;
A
#
# COMPACT_ATOMS: atom_id res chain seq x y z
N MET A 1 11.01 -12.29 -0.57
CA MET A 1 9.87 -12.90 0.14
C MET A 1 8.63 -12.07 -0.10
N LYS A 2 7.49 -12.64 -0.53
CA LYS A 2 6.24 -11.86 -0.68
C LYS A 2 5.59 -11.65 0.68
N TYR A 3 5.21 -10.40 0.98
CA TYR A 3 4.57 -10.03 2.24
C TYR A 3 3.06 -9.83 2.15
N VAL A 4 2.52 -9.68 0.93
CA VAL A 4 1.09 -9.41 0.72
C VAL A 4 0.50 -10.45 -0.21
N LYS A 5 -0.60 -11.07 0.23
CA LYS A 5 -1.36 -12.00 -0.60
C LYS A 5 -2.04 -11.28 -1.77
N GLY A 6 -1.88 -11.84 -2.97
CA GLY A 6 -2.48 -11.30 -4.19
C GLY A 6 -1.78 -10.04 -4.73
N LEU A 7 -0.59 -9.70 -4.22
CA LEU A 7 0.27 -8.69 -4.84
C LEU A 7 1.15 -9.35 -5.92
N ASP A 8 0.79 -9.12 -7.18
CA ASP A 8 1.45 -9.66 -8.37
C ASP A 8 1.52 -8.59 -9.48
N GLU A 9 2.09 -8.95 -10.63
CA GLU A 9 2.26 -8.04 -11.77
C GLU A 9 0.91 -7.55 -12.33
N LYS A 10 -0.13 -8.39 -12.26
CA LYS A 10 -1.48 -8.00 -12.67
C LYS A 10 -2.01 -6.90 -11.76
N TYR A 11 -1.88 -7.08 -10.44
CA TYR A 11 -2.24 -6.07 -9.45
C TYR A 11 -1.49 -4.75 -9.67
N TYR A 12 -0.18 -4.81 -9.96
CA TYR A 12 0.61 -3.63 -10.31
C TYR A 12 0.04 -2.92 -11.55
N GLY A 13 -0.24 -3.67 -12.63
CA GLY A 13 -0.85 -3.10 -13.84
C GLY A 13 -2.20 -2.43 -13.57
N GLU A 14 -3.08 -3.08 -12.80
CA GLU A 14 -4.39 -2.53 -12.42
C GLU A 14 -4.27 -1.25 -11.58
N MET A 15 -3.27 -1.15 -10.69
CA MET A 15 -3.00 0.08 -9.94
C MET A 15 -2.59 1.24 -10.84
N ILE A 16 -1.71 1.00 -11.82
CA ILE A 16 -1.28 2.05 -12.76
C ILE A 16 -2.48 2.57 -13.54
N VAL A 17 -3.38 1.70 -13.98
CA VAL A 17 -4.64 2.08 -14.64
C VAL A 17 -5.55 2.89 -13.70
N GLU A 18 -5.68 2.51 -12.42
CA GLU A 18 -6.47 3.27 -11.44
C GLU A 18 -5.94 4.70 -11.27
N ILE A 19 -4.62 4.88 -11.27
CA ILE A 19 -3.97 6.19 -11.15
C ILE A 19 -4.18 7.01 -12.43
N ASP A 20 -4.04 6.39 -13.61
CA ASP A 20 -4.29 7.06 -14.88
C ASP A 20 -5.72 7.61 -14.96
N GLN A 21 -6.71 6.82 -14.52
CA GLN A 21 -8.10 7.27 -14.46
C GLN A 21 -8.27 8.48 -13.53
N LYS A 22 -7.55 8.53 -12.41
CA LYS A 22 -7.57 9.67 -11.49
C LYS A 22 -6.92 10.91 -12.10
N PHE A 23 -5.79 10.77 -12.80
CA PHE A 23 -5.17 11.86 -13.55
C PHE A 23 -6.12 12.41 -14.61
N GLN A 24 -6.79 11.54 -15.38
CA GLN A 24 -7.76 11.97 -16.39
C GLN A 24 -8.95 12.71 -15.76
N ALA A 25 -9.46 12.23 -14.62
CA ALA A 25 -10.54 12.91 -13.89
C ALA A 25 -10.10 14.28 -13.35
N LEU A 26 -8.88 14.39 -12.82
CA LEU A 26 -8.28 15.64 -12.37
C LEU A 26 -8.12 16.62 -13.54
N HIS A 27 -7.58 16.15 -14.65
CA HIS A 27 -7.40 16.94 -15.86
C HIS A 27 -8.74 17.46 -16.40
N ALA A 28 -9.78 16.62 -16.47
CA ALA A 28 -11.12 17.02 -16.87
C ALA A 28 -11.70 18.11 -15.96
N LYS A 29 -11.50 17.99 -14.63
CA LYS A 29 -11.90 19.04 -13.67
C LYS A 29 -11.13 20.33 -13.89
N LEU A 30 -9.80 20.27 -14.05
CA LEU A 30 -8.99 21.46 -14.29
C LEU A 30 -9.37 22.17 -15.58
N ASN A 31 -9.65 21.43 -16.65
CA ASN A 31 -10.06 22.00 -17.93
C ASN A 31 -11.44 22.69 -17.85
N LEU A 32 -12.32 22.32 -16.91
CA LEU A 32 -13.57 23.06 -16.65
C LEU A 32 -13.29 24.46 -16.09
N TYR A 33 -12.25 24.61 -15.27
CA TYR A 33 -11.89 25.90 -14.66
C TYR A 33 -10.91 26.71 -15.51
N CYS A 34 -10.06 26.04 -16.29
CA CYS A 34 -9.05 26.63 -17.16
C CYS A 34 -9.10 25.97 -18.55
N PRO A 35 -10.05 26.39 -19.42
CA PRO A 35 -10.21 25.79 -20.75
C PRO A 35 -8.93 25.89 -21.59
N GLY A 36 -8.51 24.76 -22.17
CA GLY A 36 -7.31 24.68 -23.03
C GLY A 36 -6.02 24.31 -22.30
N LEU A 37 -6.07 24.15 -20.98
CA LEU A 37 -4.93 23.64 -20.20
C LEU A 37 -4.81 22.12 -20.38
N HIS A 38 -3.86 21.68 -21.20
CA HIS A 38 -3.55 20.25 -21.41
C HIS A 38 -2.36 19.80 -20.55
N LEU A 39 -2.66 19.17 -19.41
CA LEU A 39 -1.65 18.52 -18.57
C LEU A 39 -1.59 17.04 -18.94
N MET A 40 -0.53 16.64 -19.63
CA MET A 40 -0.24 15.23 -19.91
C MET A 40 0.87 14.76 -18.98
N PRO A 41 0.75 13.57 -18.38
CA PRO A 41 1.85 12.97 -17.64
C PRO A 41 3.09 12.84 -18.53
N THR A 42 4.26 13.16 -17.98
CA THR A 42 5.52 13.06 -18.74
C THR A 42 6.11 11.66 -18.54
N PRO A 43 6.24 10.85 -19.60
CA PRO A 43 6.84 9.53 -19.47
C PRO A 43 8.33 9.64 -19.11
N VAL A 44 8.82 8.65 -18.38
CA VAL A 44 10.23 8.60 -17.94
C VAL A 44 10.82 7.23 -18.23
N THR A 45 12.14 7.16 -18.41
CA THR A 45 12.88 5.91 -18.51
C THR A 45 13.81 5.78 -17.31
N VAL A 46 13.67 4.70 -16.55
CA VAL A 46 14.49 4.41 -15.36
C VAL A 46 15.07 3.01 -15.55
N GLU A 47 16.40 2.87 -15.46
CA GLU A 47 17.11 1.60 -15.64
C GLU A 47 16.73 0.86 -16.95
N GLY A 48 16.42 1.60 -18.02
CA GLY A 48 16.02 1.04 -19.32
C GLY A 48 14.55 0.62 -19.42
N VAL A 49 13.75 0.79 -18.37
CA VAL A 49 12.31 0.53 -18.36
C VAL A 49 11.55 1.84 -18.53
N GLN A 50 10.58 1.86 -19.46
CA GLN A 50 9.73 3.01 -19.72
C GLN A 50 8.51 3.00 -18.78
N TYR A 51 8.24 4.13 -18.14
CA TYR A 51 7.09 4.35 -17.27
C TYR A 51 6.22 5.49 -17.79
N PRO A 52 4.90 5.43 -17.60
CA PRO A 52 3.97 6.46 -18.08
C PRO A 52 4.16 7.81 -17.38
N TYR A 53 4.68 7.81 -16.15
CA TYR A 53 4.98 9.01 -15.35
C TYR A 53 5.97 8.69 -14.21
N PRO A 54 6.64 9.70 -13.61
CA PRO A 54 7.64 9.46 -12.55
C PRO A 54 7.10 8.67 -11.35
N LEU A 55 5.86 8.92 -10.94
CA LEU A 55 5.23 8.21 -9.82
C LEU A 55 5.07 6.69 -10.10
N ALA A 56 4.88 6.27 -11.35
CA ALA A 56 4.80 4.84 -11.68
C ALA A 56 6.12 4.13 -11.43
N ALA A 57 7.25 4.79 -11.69
CA ALA A 57 8.57 4.26 -11.35
C ALA A 57 8.74 4.13 -9.82
N GLN A 58 8.32 5.14 -9.05
CA GLN A 58 8.35 5.07 -7.58
C GLN A 58 7.46 3.94 -7.03
N ILE A 59 6.25 3.76 -7.58
CA ILE A 59 5.36 2.65 -7.19
C ILE A 59 6.00 1.32 -7.52
N ARG A 60 6.75 1.21 -8.63
CA ARG A 60 7.49 0.01 -8.97
C ARG A 60 8.56 -0.32 -7.92
N GLU A 61 9.31 0.67 -7.47
CA GLU A 61 10.30 0.48 -6.39
C GLU A 61 9.66 -0.07 -5.12
N ILE A 62 8.56 0.54 -4.69
CA ILE A 62 7.80 0.08 -3.52
C ILE A 62 7.24 -1.33 -3.76
N TYR A 63 6.75 -1.62 -4.96
CA TYR A 63 6.24 -2.93 -5.31
C TYR A 63 7.32 -4.02 -5.20
N LEU A 64 8.51 -3.78 -5.79
CA LEU A 64 9.65 -4.69 -5.75
C LEU A 64 10.11 -4.92 -4.33
N TYR A 65 10.14 -3.85 -3.52
CA TYR A 65 10.31 -3.96 -2.08
C TYR A 65 9.26 -4.91 -1.52
N MET A 66 7.95 -4.64 -1.68
CA MET A 66 6.81 -5.39 -1.11
C MET A 66 6.74 -6.88 -1.46
N ILE A 67 7.21 -7.28 -2.64
CA ILE A 67 7.34 -8.70 -3.03
C ILE A 67 8.67 -9.34 -2.60
N GLY A 68 9.55 -8.53 -1.99
CA GLY A 68 10.84 -8.89 -1.42
C GLY A 68 11.86 -9.26 -2.48
N GLN A 69 11.82 -8.54 -3.61
CA GLN A 69 12.83 -8.56 -4.66
C GLN A 69 13.86 -7.43 -4.52
N ARG A 70 13.51 -6.36 -3.80
CA ARG A 70 14.42 -5.25 -3.47
C ARG A 70 14.41 -4.95 -1.97
N GLU A 71 15.47 -4.34 -1.48
CA GLU A 71 15.53 -3.73 -0.15
C GLU A 71 14.61 -2.51 -0.07
N MET A 72 14.43 -1.98 1.15
CA MET A 72 13.62 -0.78 1.37
C MET A 72 14.25 0.42 0.64
N PRO A 73 13.52 1.13 -0.24
CA PRO A 73 14.00 2.36 -0.87
C PRO A 73 14.31 3.43 0.19
N GLN A 74 15.37 4.21 -0.04
CA GLN A 74 15.81 5.26 0.90
C GLN A 74 14.70 6.28 1.18
N ASP A 75 13.97 6.71 0.14
CA ASP A 75 12.94 7.74 0.24
C ASP A 75 11.52 7.17 0.31
N ILE A 76 11.33 5.93 0.79
CA ILE A 76 10.03 5.24 0.76
C ILE A 76 8.90 6.06 1.41
N VAL A 77 9.18 6.78 2.51
CA VAL A 77 8.19 7.60 3.21
C VAL A 77 7.71 8.75 2.31
N SER A 78 8.64 9.49 1.69
CA SER A 78 8.32 10.58 0.77
C SER A 78 7.57 10.10 -0.48
N MET A 79 7.92 8.91 -0.99
CA MET A 79 7.18 8.27 -2.08
C MET A 79 5.73 7.96 -1.67
N LEU A 80 5.51 7.41 -0.47
CA LEU A 80 4.16 7.13 0.03
C LEU A 80 3.34 8.40 0.26
N GLU A 81 3.96 9.47 0.77
CA GLU A 81 3.33 10.79 0.91
C GLU A 81 2.91 11.34 -0.45
N SER A 82 3.78 11.26 -1.46
CA SER A 82 3.47 11.67 -2.84
C SER A 82 2.27 10.92 -3.42
N ILE A 83 2.19 9.60 -3.18
CA ILE A 83 1.05 8.77 -3.59
C ILE A 83 -0.23 9.21 -2.86
N CYS A 84 -0.15 9.44 -1.55
CA CYS A 84 -1.29 9.91 -0.76
C CYS A 84 -1.79 11.26 -1.27
N SER A 85 -0.91 12.25 -1.45
CA SER A 85 -1.27 13.60 -1.91
C SER A 85 -1.95 13.58 -3.27
N LEU A 86 -1.41 12.81 -4.23
CA LEU A 86 -1.98 12.73 -5.57
C LEU A 86 -3.42 12.20 -5.59
N ILE A 87 -3.74 11.23 -4.73
CA ILE A 87 -5.04 10.56 -4.74
C ILE A 87 -6.06 11.25 -3.84
N TRP A 88 -5.60 11.94 -2.79
CA TRP A 88 -6.43 12.69 -1.86
C TRP A 88 -6.57 14.16 -2.19
N GLU A 89 -5.99 14.64 -3.30
CA GLU A 89 -6.16 16.01 -3.78
C GLU A 89 -7.62 16.30 -4.15
N ASN A 90 -8.34 16.77 -3.14
CA ASN A 90 -9.26 17.87 -3.22
C ASN A 90 -8.35 19.12 -3.28
N ASN A 91 -8.11 19.66 -4.48
CA ASN A 91 -7.11 20.70 -4.81
C ASN A 91 -7.22 22.04 -4.04
N PHE A 92 -7.93 22.13 -2.92
CA PHE A 92 -8.25 23.38 -2.23
C PHE A 92 -8.05 23.35 -0.70
N LEU A 93 -7.34 22.38 -0.12
CA LEU A 93 -7.16 22.33 1.34
C LEU A 93 -5.69 22.13 1.74
N ASN A 94 -5.20 23.05 2.56
CA ASN A 94 -3.86 23.10 3.14
C ASN A 94 -3.45 21.74 3.76
N GLU A 95 -2.21 21.35 3.47
CA GLU A 95 -1.57 20.06 3.73
C GLU A 95 -1.43 19.64 5.20
N THR A 96 -1.91 20.44 6.16
CA THR A 96 -1.57 20.24 7.57
C THR A 96 -2.41 19.19 8.30
N PHE A 97 -3.53 18.71 7.73
CA PHE A 97 -4.43 17.75 8.40
C PHE A 97 -5.08 16.72 7.47
N PHE A 98 -4.30 16.04 6.62
CA PHE A 98 -4.81 14.86 5.90
C PHE A 98 -5.05 13.70 6.90
N THR A 99 -6.27 13.63 7.44
CA THR A 99 -6.72 12.45 8.18
C THR A 99 -7.21 11.42 7.16
N ILE A 100 -6.34 10.50 6.75
CA ILE A 100 -6.69 9.45 5.80
C ILE A 100 -7.72 8.52 6.46
N ASP A 101 -8.94 8.47 5.91
CA ASP A 101 -9.92 7.45 6.25
C ASP A 101 -9.50 6.11 5.64
N TRP A 102 -8.67 5.37 6.40
CA TRP A 102 -8.14 4.08 5.96
C TRP A 102 -9.23 3.06 5.66
N LEU A 103 -10.35 3.05 6.39
CA LEU A 103 -11.44 2.10 6.16
C LEU A 103 -12.09 2.28 4.79
N LYS A 104 -12.15 3.53 4.32
CA LYS A 104 -12.65 3.83 2.98
C LYS A 104 -11.58 3.59 1.91
N TRP A 105 -10.36 4.05 2.16
CA TRP A 105 -9.33 4.09 1.13
C TRP A 105 -8.69 2.72 0.87
N GLU A 106 -8.54 1.87 1.89
CA GLU A 106 -8.00 0.51 1.75
C GLU A 106 -8.85 -0.40 0.84
N LYS A 107 -10.06 0.04 0.47
CA LYS A 107 -10.92 -0.63 -0.52
C LYS A 107 -10.46 -0.41 -1.97
N THR A 108 -9.65 0.61 -2.22
CA THR A 108 -9.01 0.86 -3.52
C THR A 108 -7.72 0.05 -3.65
N LEU A 109 -7.25 -0.22 -4.88
CA LEU A 109 -6.02 -0.99 -5.05
C LEU A 109 -4.83 -0.20 -4.47
N ILE A 110 -4.76 1.08 -4.80
CA ILE A 110 -3.66 1.92 -4.30
C ILE A 110 -3.71 2.14 -2.79
N GLY A 111 -4.89 2.36 -2.20
CA GLY A 111 -5.01 2.55 -0.76
C GLY A 111 -4.64 1.29 0.01
N ARG A 112 -5.02 0.11 -0.51
CA ARG A 112 -4.56 -1.18 0.03
C ARG A 112 -3.04 -1.31 -0.08
N PHE A 113 -2.46 -1.00 -1.23
CA PHE A 113 -1.02 -1.07 -1.46
C PHE A 113 -0.22 -0.19 -0.50
N VAL A 114 -0.60 1.08 -0.38
CA VAL A 114 0.02 2.04 0.57
C VAL A 114 -0.13 1.54 2.00
N ARG A 115 -1.31 1.08 2.40
CA ARG A 115 -1.55 0.58 3.76
C ARG A 115 -0.69 -0.65 4.08
N CYS A 116 -0.61 -1.60 3.15
CA CYS A 116 0.26 -2.77 3.30
C CYS A 116 1.74 -2.37 3.36
N THR A 117 2.16 -1.34 2.63
CA THR A 117 3.53 -0.85 2.66
C THR A 117 3.89 -0.29 4.03
N TYR A 118 3.04 0.55 4.62
CA TYR A 118 3.24 1.03 6.00
C TYR A 118 3.34 -0.13 7.00
N ILE A 119 2.48 -1.15 6.86
CA ILE A 119 2.54 -2.34 7.74
C ILE A 119 3.87 -3.06 7.60
N ARG A 120 4.40 -3.19 6.38
CA ARG A 120 5.70 -3.82 6.18
C ARG A 120 6.84 -3.01 6.79
N ILE A 121 6.84 -1.69 6.63
CA ILE A 121 7.83 -0.82 7.28
C ILE A 121 7.80 -1.00 8.80
N THR A 122 6.61 -1.06 9.41
CA THR A 122 6.45 -1.37 10.84
C THR A 122 7.05 -2.73 11.21
N LEU A 123 6.86 -3.76 10.39
CA LEU A 123 7.46 -5.08 10.63
C LEU A 123 8.98 -5.06 10.51
N ASP A 124 9.54 -4.36 9.52
CA ASP A 124 10.99 -4.22 9.34
C ASP A 124 11.63 -3.46 10.51
N ALA A 125 10.89 -2.55 11.15
CA ALA A 125 11.30 -1.88 12.39
C ALA A 125 11.20 -2.76 13.65
N GLY A 126 10.71 -4.00 13.54
CA GLY A 126 10.51 -4.90 14.67
C GLY A 126 9.30 -4.56 15.55
N GLU A 127 8.44 -3.66 15.08
CA GLU A 127 7.28 -3.20 15.84
C GLU A 127 6.08 -4.16 15.70
N PRO A 128 5.29 -4.33 16.78
CA PRO A 128 4.14 -5.22 16.73
C PRO A 128 3.01 -4.64 15.86
N ILE A 129 2.25 -5.52 15.23
CA ILE A 129 1.10 -5.15 14.41
C ILE A 129 -0.22 -5.66 15.00
N THR A 130 -1.31 -5.04 14.59
CA THR A 130 -2.66 -5.43 15.02
C THR A 130 -3.18 -6.63 14.22
N ALA A 131 -4.19 -7.32 14.76
CA ALA A 131 -4.90 -8.38 14.03
C ALA A 131 -5.53 -7.89 12.71
N LYS A 132 -5.97 -6.62 12.62
CA LYS A 132 -6.50 -6.03 11.39
C LYS A 132 -5.41 -5.84 10.34
N GLN A 133 -4.25 -5.35 10.74
CA GLN A 133 -3.11 -5.20 9.83
C GLN A 133 -2.62 -6.56 9.32
N LEU A 134 -2.50 -7.57 10.19
CA LEU A 134 -2.10 -8.91 9.76
C LEU A 134 -3.13 -9.56 8.81
N ALA A 135 -4.42 -9.35 9.06
CA ALA A 135 -5.50 -9.77 8.18
C ALA A 135 -5.34 -9.17 6.76
N LEU A 136 -5.03 -7.88 6.67
CA LEU A 136 -4.82 -7.19 5.39
C LEU A 136 -3.65 -7.79 4.59
N MET A 137 -2.54 -8.10 5.26
CA MET A 137 -1.35 -8.70 4.63
C MET A 137 -1.60 -10.12 4.13
N THR A 138 -2.29 -10.93 4.94
CA THR A 138 -2.52 -12.36 4.66
C THR A 138 -3.75 -12.65 3.81
N GLY A 139 -4.66 -11.68 3.66
CA GLY A 139 -5.96 -11.87 3.02
C GLY A 139 -6.96 -12.69 3.85
N LEU A 140 -6.67 -12.91 5.14
CA LEU A 140 -7.59 -13.53 6.09
C LEU A 140 -8.52 -12.48 6.69
N THR A 141 -9.60 -12.91 7.34
CA THR A 141 -10.44 -12.01 8.13
C THR A 141 -9.81 -11.72 9.50
N PRO A 142 -10.09 -10.57 10.14
CA PRO A 142 -9.63 -10.30 11.51
C PRO A 142 -10.09 -11.39 12.51
N ALA A 143 -11.30 -11.94 12.33
CA ALA A 143 -11.79 -13.08 13.11
C ALA A 143 -10.95 -14.35 12.90
N GLY A 144 -10.47 -14.59 11.67
CA GLY A 144 -9.55 -15.67 11.35
C GLY A 144 -8.21 -15.53 12.08
N ILE A 145 -7.67 -14.32 12.16
CA ILE A 145 -6.46 -14.03 12.94
C ILE A 145 -6.69 -14.28 14.44
N VAL A 146 -7.81 -13.79 14.99
CA VAL A 146 -8.16 -14.02 16.41
C VAL A 146 -8.33 -15.51 16.71
N LYS A 147 -8.93 -16.28 15.79
CA LYS A 147 -9.02 -17.74 15.91
C LYS A 147 -7.63 -18.40 15.91
N ALA A 148 -6.70 -17.95 15.08
CA ALA A 148 -5.32 -18.44 15.07
C ALA A 148 -4.62 -18.17 16.42
N ILE A 149 -4.86 -17.01 17.02
CA ILE A 149 -4.34 -16.67 18.36
C ILE A 149 -4.95 -17.59 19.42
N ASN A 150 -6.27 -17.71 19.46
CA ASN A 150 -6.98 -18.52 20.46
C ASN A 150 -6.62 -20.02 20.39
N THR A 151 -6.26 -20.50 19.20
CA THR A 151 -5.84 -21.89 18.96
C THR A 151 -4.32 -22.10 19.12
N LYS A 152 -3.59 -21.11 19.63
CA LYS A 152 -2.13 -21.12 19.84
C LYS A 152 -1.31 -21.36 18.57
N ARG A 153 -1.86 -21.03 17.40
CA ARG A 153 -1.15 -21.08 16.11
C ARG A 153 -0.41 -19.78 15.79
N LEU A 154 -0.71 -18.72 16.52
CA LEU A 154 -0.11 -17.40 16.43
C LEU A 154 -0.02 -16.81 17.83
N HIS A 155 1.13 -16.24 18.20
CA HIS A 155 1.23 -15.51 19.46
C HIS A 155 0.64 -14.11 19.32
N GLY A 156 -0.09 -13.67 20.33
CA GLY A 156 -0.64 -12.33 20.39
C GLY A 156 -1.06 -11.99 21.81
N ARG A 157 -0.96 -10.71 22.16
CA ARG A 157 -1.39 -10.18 23.45
C ARG A 157 -2.52 -9.20 23.24
N LYS A 158 -3.58 -9.31 24.04
CA LYS A 158 -4.65 -8.32 24.04
C LYS A 158 -4.21 -7.08 24.81
N ILE A 159 -4.19 -5.92 24.16
CA ILE A 159 -3.88 -4.61 24.74
C ILE A 159 -5.14 -3.74 24.57
N LYS A 160 -5.77 -3.38 25.69
CA LYS A 160 -7.10 -2.75 25.72
C LYS A 160 -8.12 -3.59 24.92
N SER A 161 -8.62 -3.08 23.79
CA SER A 161 -9.59 -3.73 22.92
C SER A 161 -8.97 -4.44 21.71
N GLU A 162 -7.67 -4.31 21.47
CA GLU A 162 -7.02 -4.82 20.25
C GLU A 162 -5.98 -5.91 20.54
N TRP A 163 -5.79 -6.80 19.57
CA TRP A 163 -4.74 -7.82 19.63
C TRP A 163 -3.46 -7.26 19.01
N SER A 164 -2.38 -7.27 19.78
CA SER A 164 -1.02 -6.92 19.38
C SER A 164 -0.22 -8.20 19.13
N ILE A 165 0.40 -8.28 17.97
CA ILE A 165 1.12 -9.47 17.46
C ILE A 165 2.58 -9.07 17.25
N PRO A 166 3.55 -9.74 17.89
CA PRO A 166 4.98 -9.44 17.68
C PRO A 166 5.40 -9.54 16.22
N ALA A 167 6.36 -8.71 15.80
CA ALA A 167 6.81 -8.64 14.41
C ALA A 167 7.33 -9.98 13.87
N GLU A 168 8.09 -10.72 14.67
CA GLU A 168 8.66 -12.03 14.28
C GLU A 168 7.55 -13.08 14.02
N ASP A 169 6.58 -13.16 14.93
CA ASP A 169 5.42 -14.04 14.80
C ASP A 169 4.57 -13.67 13.58
N ALA A 170 4.30 -12.37 13.40
CA ALA A 170 3.57 -11.86 12.24
C ALA A 170 4.27 -12.18 10.92
N THR A 171 5.57 -11.95 10.83
CA THR A 171 6.39 -12.20 9.63
C THR A 171 6.39 -13.69 9.27
N THR A 172 6.60 -14.56 10.26
CA THR A 172 6.53 -16.02 10.08
C THR A 172 5.15 -16.46 9.60
N PHE A 173 4.10 -15.88 10.18
CA PHE A 173 2.71 -16.21 9.82
C PHE A 173 2.36 -15.73 8.40
N ILE A 174 2.79 -14.52 8.01
CA ILE A 174 2.67 -13.99 6.66
C ILE A 174 3.34 -14.92 5.66
N TRP A 175 4.57 -15.35 5.94
CA TRP A 175 5.30 -16.24 5.05
C TRP A 175 4.49 -17.52 4.73
N LYS A 176 3.93 -18.17 5.75
CA LYS A 176 3.10 -19.39 5.63
C LYS A 176 1.77 -19.18 4.89
N HIS A 177 1.24 -17.97 4.83
CA HIS A 177 -0.08 -17.73 4.20
C HIS A 177 0.03 -17.09 2.82
N VAL A 178 1.16 -16.42 2.55
CA VAL A 178 1.40 -15.72 1.28
C VAL A 178 2.21 -16.60 0.31
N ASN A 179 3.16 -17.39 0.81
CA ASN A 179 4.11 -18.10 -0.05
C ASN A 179 3.87 -19.61 -0.16
N THR A 180 3.08 -20.21 0.73
CA THR A 180 2.81 -21.67 0.74
C THR A 180 1.36 -22.06 0.40
N SER A 181 0.50 -21.10 0.07
CA SER A 181 -0.82 -21.41 -0.52
C SER A 181 -0.62 -21.82 -1.99
N ARG A 182 -0.49 -23.13 -2.22
CA ARG A 182 -0.71 -23.76 -3.53
C ARG A 182 -2.20 -23.75 -3.87
#